data_AF-A0A7H4PR22-F1
#
_entry.id   AF-A0A7H4PR22-F1
#
_cell.length_a   1.000
_cell.length_b   1.000
_cell.length_c   1.000
_cell.angle_alpha   90.00
_cell.angle_beta   90.00
_cell.angle_gamma   90.00
#
_symmetry.space_group_name_H-M   'P 1'
#
loop_
_entity.id
_entity.type
_entity.pdbx_description
1 polymer ?
#
loop_
_entity_poly.entity_id
_entity_poly.type
_entity_poly.pdbx_seq_one_letter_code
_entity_poly.pdbx_strand_id
1 'polypeptide(L)'
;MWQKTDGVAYFTGEPTRAALKVSFFGPFYGGYNVIALDKDYRYALVCGPDRDYLWLLARAPKIPPEVKQQMLDIATRQGFDVSKLLWVNQQY
;
A
#
# COMPACT_ATOMS: atom_id res chain seq x y z
N MET A 1 7.84 18.49 -14.19
CA MET A 1 6.89 17.79 -15.08
C MET A 1 6.51 16.49 -14.39
N TRP A 2 5.24 16.30 -14.01
CA TRP A 2 4.73 15.01 -13.55
C TRP A 2 5.01 13.91 -14.60
N GLN A 3 5.53 12.78 -14.15
CA GLN A 3 5.68 11.58 -14.95
C GLN A 3 4.54 10.63 -14.59
N LYS A 4 3.77 10.22 -15.61
CA LYS A 4 2.71 9.23 -15.47
C LYS A 4 3.26 7.89 -15.94
N THR A 5 2.94 6.83 -15.20
CA THR A 5 3.16 5.45 -15.64
C THR A 5 1.83 4.71 -15.61
N ASP A 6 1.49 4.06 -16.72
CA ASP A 6 0.33 3.18 -16.81
C ASP A 6 0.75 1.75 -16.43
N GLY A 7 -0.09 1.05 -15.68
CA GLY A 7 0.20 -0.31 -15.19
C GLY A 7 -1.04 -1.19 -15.13
N VAL A 8 -0.83 -2.50 -15.04
CA VAL A 8 -1.88 -3.52 -14.96
C VAL A 8 -1.79 -4.31 -13.66
N ALA A 9 -2.95 -4.69 -13.11
CA ALA A 9 -3.07 -5.48 -11.89
C ALA A 9 -4.01 -6.66 -12.12
N TYR A 10 -3.61 -7.86 -11.66
CA TYR A 10 -4.43 -9.07 -11.72
C TYR A 10 -4.48 -9.75 -10.36
N PHE A 11 -5.65 -10.26 -9.96
CA PHE A 11 -5.75 -11.14 -8.80
C PHE A 11 -4.91 -12.39 -9.01
N THR A 12 -4.27 -12.87 -7.93
CA THR A 12 -3.50 -14.12 -7.93
C THR A 12 -4.33 -15.34 -7.53
N GLY A 13 -5.59 -15.11 -7.15
CA GLY A 13 -6.57 -16.13 -6.77
C GLY A 13 -7.98 -15.53 -6.75
N GLU A 14 -8.77 -15.90 -5.75
CA GLU A 14 -10.15 -15.41 -5.59
C GLU A 14 -10.22 -13.88 -5.55
N PRO A 15 -11.14 -13.24 -6.31
CA PRO A 15 -11.30 -11.78 -6.34
C PRO A 15 -11.68 -11.15 -4.98
N THR A 16 -12.18 -11.96 -4.04
CA THR A 16 -12.53 -11.54 -2.67
C THR A 16 -11.31 -11.48 -1.75
N ARG A 17 -10.15 -12.01 -2.17
CA ARG A 17 -8.88 -11.92 -1.45
C ARG A 17 -8.00 -10.86 -2.11
N ALA A 18 -7.61 -9.83 -1.34
CA ALA A 18 -6.83 -8.70 -1.83
C ALA A 18 -5.33 -9.02 -2.01
N ALA A 19 -5.03 -9.99 -2.86
CA ALA A 19 -3.69 -10.42 -3.25
C ALA A 19 -3.55 -10.38 -4.78
N LEU A 20 -2.79 -9.42 -5.28
CA LEU A 20 -2.64 -9.12 -6.70
C LEU A 20 -1.16 -9.21 -7.13
N LYS A 21 -0.97 -9.29 -8.44
CA LYS A 21 0.31 -9.02 -9.11
C LYS A 21 0.16 -7.76 -9.97
N VAL A 22 1.09 -6.82 -9.85
CA VAL A 22 1.07 -5.52 -10.52
C VAL A 22 2.31 -5.36 -11.39
N SER A 23 2.14 -4.85 -12.61
CA SER A 23 3.22 -4.53 -13.55
C SER A 23 3.07 -3.10 -14.05
N PHE A 24 4.12 -2.28 -13.87
CA PHE A 24 4.23 -0.92 -14.41
C PHE A 24 5.08 -0.85 -15.68
N PHE A 25 6.03 -1.79 -15.85
CA PHE A 25 6.89 -1.93 -17.03
C PHE A 25 7.04 -3.42 -17.33
N GLY A 26 6.35 -3.91 -18.37
CA GLY A 26 6.38 -5.34 -18.70
C GLY A 26 7.79 -5.84 -19.04
N PRO A 27 8.11 -7.13 -18.85
CA PRO A 27 7.24 -8.22 -18.37
C PRO A 27 7.41 -8.55 -16.86
N PHE A 28 7.69 -7.56 -16.00
CA PHE A 28 7.94 -7.80 -14.57
C PHE A 28 6.72 -7.48 -13.70
N TYR A 29 6.35 -8.43 -12.82
CA TYR A 29 5.25 -8.27 -11.88
C TYR A 29 5.75 -8.32 -10.44
N GLY A 30 5.34 -7.34 -9.63
CA GLY A 30 5.52 -7.35 -8.18
C GLY A 30 4.22 -7.76 -7.47
N GLY A 31 4.34 -8.39 -6.31
CA GLY A 31 3.19 -8.63 -5.43
C GLY A 31 2.57 -7.31 -4.96
N TYR A 32 1.25 -7.30 -4.81
CA TYR A 32 0.48 -6.17 -4.28
C TYR A 32 -0.62 -6.73 -3.37
N ASN A 33 -0.40 -6.61 -2.06
CA ASN A 33 -1.23 -7.26 -1.05
C ASN A 33 -1.80 -6.22 -0.10
N VAL A 34 -3.13 -6.11 -0.02
CA VAL A 34 -3.79 -5.23 0.96
C VAL A 34 -3.86 -5.97 2.29
N ILE A 35 -3.06 -5.53 3.25
CA ILE A 35 -2.90 -6.18 4.56
C ILE A 35 -3.70 -5.48 5.68
N ALA A 36 -4.17 -4.25 5.43
CA ALA A 36 -5.16 -3.58 6.25
C ALA A 36 -6.03 -2.67 5.39
N LEU A 37 -7.32 -2.60 5.72
CA LEU A 37 -8.30 -1.76 5.05
C LEU A 37 -9.39 -1.38 6.05
N ASP A 38 -9.74 -0.10 6.15
CA ASP A 38 -10.87 0.33 6.95
C ASP A 38 -12.21 0.04 6.25
N LYS A 39 -13.30 0.03 7.02
CA LYS A 39 -14.64 -0.32 6.50
C LYS A 39 -15.12 0.58 5.36
N ASP A 40 -14.69 1.84 5.37
CA ASP A 40 -15.13 2.85 4.41
C ASP A 40 -14.13 3.07 3.27
N TYR A 41 -13.11 2.22 3.14
CA TYR A 41 -12.10 2.28 2.08
C TYR A 41 -11.37 3.63 1.99
N ARG A 42 -11.18 4.28 3.14
CA ARG A 42 -10.49 5.57 3.31
C ARG A 42 -9.00 5.39 3.49
N TYR A 43 -8.55 4.29 4.09
CA TYR A 43 -7.17 4.02 4.47
C TYR A 43 -6.81 2.57 4.17
N ALA A 44 -5.67 2.36 3.52
CA ALA A 44 -5.17 1.03 3.22
C ALA A 44 -3.68 0.91 3.57
N LEU A 45 -3.30 -0.26 4.06
CA LEU A 45 -1.92 -0.67 4.18
C LEU A 45 -1.67 -1.75 3.12
N VAL A 46 -0.73 -1.48 2.22
CA VAL A 46 -0.39 -2.36 1.09
C VAL A 46 1.06 -2.75 1.18
N CYS A 47 1.38 -4.03 1.01
CA CYS A 47 2.75 -4.52 0.92
C CYS A 47 3.06 -5.18 -0.42
N GLY A 48 4.35 -5.21 -0.74
CA GLY A 48 4.88 -5.89 -1.92
C GLY A 48 4.97 -7.40 -1.77
N PRO A 49 5.84 -8.07 -2.55
CA PRO A 49 6.10 -9.50 -2.44
C PRO A 49 6.92 -9.89 -1.20
N ASP A 50 7.62 -8.93 -0.59
CA ASP A 50 8.44 -9.10 0.61
C ASP A 50 8.23 -7.92 1.60
N ARG A 51 9.08 -7.82 2.62
CA ARG A 51 8.97 -6.81 3.68
C ARG A 51 9.71 -5.50 3.41
N ASP A 52 10.37 -5.36 2.26
CA ASP A 52 11.04 -4.12 1.88
C ASP A 52 10.09 -3.13 1.18
N TYR A 53 8.86 -3.57 0.87
CA TYR A 53 7.84 -2.78 0.19
C TYR A 53 6.58 -2.61 1.05
N LEU A 54 6.30 -1.38 1.47
CA LEU A 54 5.14 -1.03 2.27
C LEU A 54 4.63 0.37 1.91
N TRP A 55 3.31 0.52 1.75
CA TRP A 55 2.65 1.79 1.48
C TRP A 55 1.42 1.97 2.38
N LEU A 56 1.32 3.15 2.97
CA LEU A 56 0.09 3.64 3.59
C LEU A 56 -0.61 4.56 2.59
N LEU A 57 -1.78 4.13 2.13
CA LEU A 57 -2.60 4.86 1.15
C LEU A 57 -3.81 5.48 1.84
N ALA A 58 -4.18 6.68 1.41
CA ALA A 58 -5.35 7.39 1.93
C ALA A 58 -6.11 8.09 0.81
N ARG A 59 -7.44 8.20 0.97
CA ARG A 59 -8.30 8.98 0.05
C ARG A 59 -8.15 10.49 0.22
N ALA A 60 -7.57 10.94 1.32
CA ALA A 60 -7.29 12.34 1.63
C ALA A 60 -5.77 12.55 1.74
N PRO A 61 -5.25 13.76 1.39
CA PRO A 61 -3.82 14.04 1.41
C PRO A 61 -3.21 14.04 2.82
N LYS A 62 -4.03 14.22 3.85
CA LYS A 62 -3.63 14.07 5.26
C LYS A 62 -4.50 13.05 5.95
N ILE A 63 -3.88 12.32 6.88
CA ILE A 63 -4.54 11.34 7.74
C ILE A 63 -4.48 11.80 9.21
N PRO A 64 -5.48 11.44 10.02
CA PRO A 64 -5.43 11.69 11.46
C PRO A 64 -4.27 10.95 12.14
N PRO A 65 -3.64 11.52 13.19
CA PRO A 65 -2.54 10.88 13.91
C PRO A 65 -2.88 9.49 14.48
N GLU A 66 -4.10 9.29 14.94
CA GLU A 66 -4.59 8.01 15.47
C GLU A 66 -4.65 6.93 14.39
N VAL A 67 -5.10 7.28 13.18
CA VAL A 67 -5.12 6.37 12.03
C VAL A 67 -3.70 6.02 11.62
N LYS A 68 -2.80 7.03 11.60
CA LYS A 68 -1.39 6.82 11.32
C LYS A 68 -0.79 5.80 12.29
N GLN A 69 -0.97 6.00 13.59
CA GLN A 69 -0.42 5.09 14.60
C GLN A 69 -1.01 3.68 14.47
N GLN A 70 -2.32 3.55 14.27
CA GLN A 70 -2.97 2.26 14.08
C GLN A 70 -2.38 1.48 12.88
N MET A 71 -2.12 2.16 11.76
CA MET A 71 -1.52 1.52 10.58
C MET A 71 -0.07 1.10 10.83
N LEU A 72 0.71 1.89 11.59
CA LEU A 72 2.06 1.53 11.98
C LEU A 72 2.09 0.33 12.94
N ASP A 73 1.14 0.24 13.87
CA ASP A 73 1.02 -0.90 14.79
C ASP A 73 0.65 -2.18 14.04
N ILE A 74 -0.20 -2.09 13.02
CA ILE A 74 -0.50 -3.23 12.13
C ILE A 74 0.74 -3.64 11.35
N ALA A 75 1.44 -2.69 10.72
CA ALA A 75 2.67 -2.97 9.96
C ALA A 75 3.74 -3.65 10.84
N THR A 76 3.96 -3.12 12.05
CA THR A 76 4.92 -3.66 13.01
C THR A 76 4.57 -5.10 13.41
N ARG A 77 3.29 -5.38 13.69
CA ARG A 77 2.82 -6.75 13.99
C ARG A 77 3.00 -7.73 12.83
N GLN A 78 3.00 -7.24 11.60
CA GLN A 78 3.27 -8.05 10.39
C GLN A 78 4.78 -8.20 10.10
N GLY A 79 5.63 -7.61 10.93
CA GLY A 79 7.09 -7.72 10.88
C GLY A 79 7.78 -6.69 9.97
N PHE A 80 7.09 -5.63 9.55
CA PHE A 80 7.70 -4.55 8.78
C PHE A 80 8.49 -3.61 9.69
N ASP A 81 9.65 -3.18 9.22
CA ASP A 81 10.42 -2.11 9.84
C ASP A 81 9.84 -0.75 9.45
N VAL A 82 8.94 -0.23 10.29
CA VAL A 82 8.26 1.05 10.04
C VAL A 82 9.19 2.26 10.11
N SER A 83 10.43 2.11 10.62
CA SER A 83 11.41 3.20 10.61
C SER A 83 11.90 3.55 9.20
N LYS A 84 11.78 2.61 8.24
CA LYS A 84 12.10 2.80 6.82
C LYS A 84 11.06 3.62 6.07
N LEU A 85 9.90 3.90 6.66
CA LEU A 85 8.83 4.63 5.98
C LEU A 85 9.23 6.08 5.71
N LEU A 86 9.16 6.46 4.44
CA LEU A 86 9.28 7.84 4.00
C LEU A 86 7.90 8.51 4.01
N TRP A 87 7.76 9.57 4.81
CA TRP A 87 6.54 10.37 4.84
C TRP A 87 6.53 11.35 3.67
N VAL A 88 5.81 10.98 2.61
CA VAL A 88 5.68 11.81 1.39
C VAL A 88 4.93 13.10 1.71
N ASN A 89 5.51 14.23 1.33
CA ASN A 89 4.85 15.53 1.44
C ASN A 89 3.73 15.63 0.40
N GLN A 90 2.48 15.64 0.85
CA GLN A 90 1.29 15.75 -0.01
C GLN A 90 0.90 17.22 -0.16
N GLN A 91 0.78 17.69 -1.41
CA GLN A 91 0.26 19.03 -1.71
C GLN A 91 -1.27 19.04 -1.74
N TYR A 92 -1.86 20.17 -1.39
CA TYR A 92 -3.30 20.43 -1.43
C TYR A 92 -3.73 20.99 -2.79
#